data_AF-A0A8D8Q8U6-F1
#
_entry.id   AF-A0A8D8Q8U6-F1
#
_cell.length_a   1.000
_cell.length_b   1.000
_cell.length_c   1.000
_cell.angle_alpha   90.00
_cell.angle_beta   90.00
_cell.angle_gamma   90.00
#
_symmetry.space_group_name_H-M   'P 1'
#
loop_
_entity.id
_entity.type
_entity.pdbx_description
1 polymer ?
#
loop_
_entity_poly.entity_id
_entity_poly.type
_entity_poly.pdbx_seq_one_letter_code
_entity_poly.pdbx_strand_id
1 'polypeptide(L)'
;MASLLRRIIPLTHKIAVTPDGTTVVCWHPEPPFPYEHSLPLPVTEQSTNSVLKVQNVDEVYEIFKPKKPEFVRQDLMNITFTNKHRWFPLKKKYQKRRFFKPLVPDREYL
;
A
#
# COMPACT_ATOMS: atom_id res chain seq x y z
N MET A 1 -19.30 -23.77 -33.57
CA MET A 1 -19.03 -23.57 -32.13
C MET A 1 -17.56 -23.92 -31.87
N ALA A 2 -16.65 -22.94 -31.97
CA ALA A 2 -15.21 -23.16 -31.78
C ALA A 2 -14.87 -22.91 -30.31
N SER A 3 -14.36 -23.94 -29.63
CA SER A 3 -14.09 -23.90 -28.19
C SER A 3 -12.96 -22.92 -27.88
N LEU A 4 -13.23 -21.94 -27.03
CA LEU A 4 -12.22 -21.06 -26.44
C LEU A 4 -11.47 -21.80 -25.31
N LEU A 5 -10.69 -22.81 -25.67
CA LEU A 5 -9.67 -23.34 -24.75
C LEU A 5 -8.48 -22.39 -24.80
N ARG A 6 -8.51 -21.37 -23.93
CA ARG A 6 -7.30 -20.64 -23.55
C ARG A 6 -6.32 -21.68 -23.04
N ARG A 7 -5.34 -22.05 -23.87
CA ARG A 7 -4.20 -22.86 -23.44
C ARG A 7 -3.55 -22.13 -22.28
N ILE A 8 -3.74 -22.63 -21.06
CA ILE A 8 -2.95 -22.24 -19.90
C ILE A 8 -1.54 -22.78 -20.20
N ILE A 9 -0.71 -21.95 -20.82
CA ILE A 9 0.71 -22.25 -21.00
C ILE A 9 1.29 -22.31 -19.59
N PRO A 10 1.89 -23.42 -19.14
CA PRO A 10 2.55 -23.43 -17.85
C PRO A 10 3.68 -22.41 -17.89
N LEU A 11 3.62 -21.41 -17.00
CA LEU A 11 4.66 -20.38 -16.81
C LEU A 11 5.89 -20.97 -16.11
N THR A 12 6.34 -22.11 -16.61
CA THR A 12 7.54 -22.77 -16.09
C THR A 12 8.74 -21.98 -16.54
N HIS A 13 9.55 -21.56 -15.58
CA HIS A 13 10.90 -21.07 -15.86
C HIS A 13 11.64 -22.13 -16.67
N LYS A 14 12.26 -21.71 -17.78
CA LYS A 14 13.05 -22.60 -18.63
C LYS A 14 14.44 -22.03 -18.77
N ILE A 15 15.43 -22.90 -18.61
CA ILE A 15 16.83 -22.60 -18.88
C ILE A 15 17.17 -23.38 -20.15
N ALA A 16 17.68 -22.68 -21.14
CA ALA A 16 18.17 -23.26 -22.38
C ALA A 16 19.65 -22.90 -22.54
N VAL A 17 20.40 -23.77 -23.19
CA VAL A 17 21.79 -23.49 -23.58
C VAL A 17 21.82 -23.37 -25.09
N THR A 18 22.52 -22.36 -25.62
CA THR A 18 22.74 -22.20 -27.06
C THR A 18 23.44 -23.44 -27.61
N PRO A 19 23.22 -23.86 -28.87
CA PRO A 19 23.85 -25.06 -29.44
C PRO A 19 25.38 -25.10 -29.30
N ASP A 20 26.02 -23.93 -29.30
CA ASP A 20 27.47 -23.77 -29.16
C ASP A 20 27.96 -23.93 -27.71
N GLY A 21 27.07 -24.09 -26.72
CA GLY A 21 27.41 -24.29 -25.31
C GLY A 21 27.95 -23.06 -24.58
N THR A 22 28.13 -21.93 -25.27
CA THR A 22 28.80 -20.73 -24.75
C THR A 22 27.91 -19.80 -23.92
N THR A 23 26.59 -19.84 -24.16
CA THR A 23 25.63 -18.91 -23.54
C THR A 23 24.47 -19.67 -22.93
N VAL A 24 24.08 -19.29 -21.72
CA VAL A 24 22.89 -19.79 -21.03
C VAL A 24 21.78 -18.74 -21.15
N VAL A 25 20.61 -19.15 -21.64
CA VAL A 25 19.44 -18.31 -21.85
C VAL A 25 18.34 -18.72 -20.86
N CYS A 26 17.78 -17.75 -20.14
CA CYS A 26 16.72 -17.97 -19.16
C CYS A 26 15.40 -17.32 -19.62
N TRP A 27 14.36 -18.12 -19.75
CA TRP A 27 12.99 -17.66 -19.98
C TRP A 27 12.25 -17.57 -18.64
N HIS A 28 12.00 -16.34 -18.16
CA HIS A 28 11.24 -16.07 -16.94
C HIS A 28 10.06 -15.10 -17.24
N PRO A 29 8.90 -15.60 -17.67
CA PRO A 29 7.71 -14.76 -17.78
C PRO A 29 7.18 -14.44 -16.37
N GLU A 30 6.62 -13.25 -16.18
CA GLU A 30 5.90 -12.91 -14.94
C GLU A 30 4.56 -13.66 -14.92
N PRO A 31 4.25 -14.42 -13.85
CA PRO A 31 2.99 -15.14 -13.76
C PRO A 31 1.83 -14.17 -13.45
N PRO A 32 0.70 -14.24 -14.20
CA PRO A 32 -0.47 -13.44 -13.88
C PRO A 32 -1.15 -13.97 -12.61
N PHE A 33 -1.74 -13.07 -11.84
CA PHE A 33 -2.52 -13.44 -10.65
C PHE A 33 -3.82 -14.17 -11.03
N PRO A 34 -4.10 -15.38 -10.51
CA PRO A 34 -5.32 -16.13 -10.83
C PRO A 34 -6.57 -15.43 -10.26
N TYR A 35 -7.63 -15.32 -11.07
CA TYR A 35 -8.88 -14.68 -10.64
C TYR A 35 -9.54 -15.40 -9.45
N GLU A 36 -9.46 -16.72 -9.40
CA GLU A 36 -10.03 -17.56 -8.33
C GLU A 36 -9.42 -17.29 -6.95
N HIS A 37 -8.23 -16.69 -6.90
CA HIS A 37 -7.56 -16.30 -5.65
C HIS A 37 -7.84 -14.85 -5.25
N SER A 38 -8.64 -14.12 -6.04
CA SER A 38 -9.09 -12.77 -5.70
C SER A 38 -10.36 -12.81 -4.85
N LEU A 39 -10.53 -11.82 -3.99
CA LEU A 39 -11.78 -11.57 -3.28
C LEU A 39 -12.56 -10.46 -3.99
N PRO A 40 -13.91 -10.53 -4.05
CA PRO A 40 -14.70 -9.43 -4.54
C PRO A 40 -14.50 -8.19 -3.66
N LEU A 41 -14.55 -7.01 -4.27
CA LEU A 41 -14.54 -5.76 -3.52
C LEU A 41 -15.82 -5.66 -2.68
N PRO A 42 -15.73 -5.28 -1.39
CA PRO A 42 -16.91 -5.14 -0.55
C PRO A 42 -17.78 -3.99 -1.08
N VAL A 43 -19.07 -4.26 -1.28
CA VAL A 43 -20.05 -3.24 -1.65
C VAL A 43 -20.65 -2.67 -0.36
N THR A 44 -20.16 -1.52 0.07
CA THR A 44 -20.74 -0.79 1.21
C THR A 44 -21.77 0.20 0.70
N GLU A 45 -23.06 -0.16 0.76
CA GLU A 45 -24.14 0.78 0.49
C GLU A 45 -24.33 1.70 1.70
N GLN A 46 -23.97 2.97 1.56
CA GLN A 46 -24.20 3.96 2.62
C GLN A 46 -25.59 4.57 2.46
N SER A 47 -26.53 4.18 3.31
CA SER A 47 -27.84 4.82 3.40
C SER A 47 -27.69 6.24 3.93
N THR A 48 -28.00 7.24 3.10
CA THR A 48 -27.95 8.66 3.49
C THR A 48 -29.36 9.23 3.58
N ASN A 49 -29.64 9.96 4.67
CA ASN A 49 -30.93 10.63 4.89
C ASN A 49 -30.98 12.05 4.32
N SER A 50 -29.90 12.51 3.67
CA SER A 50 -29.81 13.86 3.10
C SER A 50 -30.16 13.86 1.61
N VAL A 51 -30.86 14.92 1.16
CA VAL A 51 -31.29 15.10 -0.24
C VAL A 51 -30.09 15.05 -1.21
N LEU A 52 -28.95 15.57 -0.77
CA LEU A 52 -27.70 15.61 -1.54
C LEU A 52 -26.84 14.34 -1.38
N LYS A 53 -27.32 13.32 -0.66
CA LYS A 53 -26.55 12.11 -0.31
C LYS A 53 -25.18 12.44 0.30
N VAL A 54 -25.10 13.50 1.10
CA VAL A 54 -23.88 13.84 1.85
C VAL A 54 -23.67 12.76 2.89
N GLN A 55 -22.56 12.03 2.73
CA GLN A 55 -22.11 10.97 3.63
C GLN A 55 -21.25 11.56 4.75
N ASN A 56 -21.24 10.90 5.91
CA ASN A 56 -20.25 11.07 6.98
C ASN A 56 -20.13 12.47 7.62
N VAL A 57 -21.20 13.27 7.59
CA VAL A 57 -21.20 14.63 8.19
C VAL A 57 -20.79 14.60 9.67
N ASP A 58 -21.39 13.69 10.44
CA ASP A 58 -21.13 13.56 11.88
C ASP A 58 -19.69 13.12 12.16
N GLU A 59 -19.16 12.17 11.40
CA GLU A 59 -17.77 11.71 11.51
C GLU A 59 -16.78 12.85 11.26
N VAL A 60 -17.03 13.65 10.23
CA VAL A 60 -16.19 14.81 9.88
C VAL A 60 -16.18 15.82 11.03
N TYR A 61 -17.35 16.14 11.59
CA TYR A 61 -17.42 17.03 12.75
C TYR A 61 -16.70 16.48 13.98
N GLU A 62 -16.74 15.16 14.21
CA GLU A 62 -16.02 14.54 15.32
C GLU A 62 -14.50 14.58 15.17
N ILE A 63 -13.98 14.41 13.95
CA ILE A 63 -12.55 14.48 13.67
C ILE A 63 -11.98 15.87 13.95
N PHE A 64 -12.74 16.93 13.61
CA PHE A 64 -12.29 18.31 13.80
C PHE A 64 -12.47 18.85 15.22
N LYS A 65 -13.14 18.11 16.12
CA LYS A 65 -13.25 18.52 17.53
C LYS A 65 -11.86 18.46 18.21
N PRO A 66 -11.44 19.52 18.93
CA PRO A 66 -10.16 19.52 19.61
C PRO A 66 -10.15 18.47 20.74
N LYS A 67 -9.29 17.45 20.59
CA LYS A 67 -9.04 16.42 21.61
C LYS A 67 -7.83 16.79 22.46
N LYS A 68 -7.81 16.36 23.74
CA LYS A 68 -6.62 16.49 24.59
C LYS A 68 -5.46 15.66 24.02
N PRO A 69 -4.20 16.10 24.18
CA PRO A 69 -3.05 15.43 23.58
C PRO A 69 -2.86 13.98 24.08
N GLU A 70 -3.32 13.64 25.29
CA GLU A 70 -3.26 12.26 25.80
C GLU A 70 -4.13 11.31 24.96
N PHE A 71 -5.36 11.70 24.67
CA PHE A 71 -6.30 10.90 23.86
C PHE A 71 -5.82 10.76 22.42
N VAL A 72 -5.30 11.85 21.83
CA VAL A 72 -4.75 11.81 20.48
C VAL A 72 -3.60 10.81 20.39
N ARG A 73 -2.70 10.77 21.39
CA ARG A 73 -1.60 9.79 21.41
C ARG A 73 -2.12 8.36 21.51
N GLN A 74 -3.15 8.12 22.32
CA GLN A 74 -3.74 6.79 22.48
C GLN A 74 -4.43 6.33 21.17
N ASP A 75 -5.20 7.20 20.53
CA ASP A 75 -5.82 6.94 19.22
C ASP A 75 -4.75 6.59 18.19
N LEU A 76 -3.67 7.37 18.13
CA LEU A 76 -2.54 7.13 17.22
C LEU A 76 -1.82 5.80 17.50
N MET A 77 -1.64 5.42 18.77
CA MET A 77 -1.07 4.13 19.14
C MET A 77 -1.94 2.97 18.65
N ASN A 78 -3.25 3.07 18.84
CA ASN A 78 -4.20 2.01 18.48
C ASN A 78 -4.30 1.83 16.96
N ILE A 79 -4.35 2.93 16.20
CA ILE A 79 -4.45 2.89 14.73
C ILE A 79 -3.17 2.35 14.08
N THR A 80 -2.01 2.73 14.61
CA THR A 80 -0.71 2.40 13.99
C THR A 80 0.00 1.22 14.63
N PHE A 81 -0.58 0.62 15.67
CA PHE A 81 0.03 -0.44 16.48
C PHE A 81 1.45 -0.06 16.97
N THR A 82 1.64 1.19 17.39
CA THR A 82 2.93 1.71 17.88
C THR A 82 2.89 2.07 19.37
N ASN A 83 4.08 2.26 19.97
CA ASN A 83 4.20 2.66 21.37
C ASN A 83 4.10 4.19 21.54
N LYS A 84 3.66 4.65 22.73
CA LYS A 84 3.40 6.05 23.10
C LYS A 84 4.60 6.99 22.88
N HIS A 85 5.81 6.49 23.07
CA HIS A 85 7.04 7.31 23.03
C HIS A 85 7.31 7.95 21.66
N ARG A 86 6.81 7.34 20.58
CA ARG A 86 6.91 7.89 19.21
C ARG A 86 6.14 9.19 19.03
N TRP A 87 5.05 9.36 19.79
CA TRP A 87 4.08 10.46 19.65
C TRP A 87 4.32 11.62 20.63
N PHE A 88 5.42 11.58 21.37
CA PHE A 88 5.91 12.75 22.11
C PHE A 88 6.78 13.62 21.21
N PRO A 89 6.65 14.96 21.29
CA PRO A 89 7.45 15.86 20.47
C PRO A 89 8.94 15.70 20.79
N LEU A 90 9.76 15.62 19.74
CA LEU A 90 11.21 15.64 19.89
C LEU A 90 11.68 17.02 20.36
N LYS A 91 12.75 17.06 21.16
CA LYS A 91 13.38 18.32 21.55
C LYS A 91 13.88 19.07 20.30
N LYS A 92 13.77 20.40 20.28
CA LYS A 92 14.17 21.29 19.16
C LYS A 92 15.54 20.96 18.58
N LYS A 93 16.53 20.63 19.42
CA LYS A 93 17.89 20.26 18.99
C LYS A 93 17.95 19.06 18.04
N TYR A 94 17.09 18.06 18.25
CA TYR A 94 17.04 16.86 17.42
C TYR A 94 16.25 17.09 16.14
N GLN A 95 15.18 17.90 16.19
CA GLN A 95 14.42 18.29 15.00
C GLN A 95 15.33 19.02 14.01
N LYS A 96 16.08 20.03 14.46
CA LYS A 96 17.02 20.77 13.60
C LYS A 96 18.00 19.82 12.90
N ARG A 97 18.63 18.89 13.61
CA ARG A 97 19.60 17.93 13.02
C ARG A 97 19.01 17.05 11.91
N ARG A 98 17.69 16.78 11.92
CA ARG A 98 17.03 16.01 10.86
C ARG A 98 16.74 16.85 9.63
N PHE A 99 16.29 18.09 9.80
CA PHE A 99 15.93 18.96 8.68
C PHE A 99 17.14 19.62 8.01
N PHE A 100 18.23 19.86 8.75
CA PHE A 100 19.44 20.52 8.22
C PHE A 100 20.43 19.58 7.51
N LYS A 101 20.15 18.27 7.46
CA LYS A 101 20.94 17.34 6.67
C LYS A 101 20.15 17.03 5.39
N PRO A 102 20.52 17.58 4.21
CA PRO A 102 19.89 17.15 2.98
C PRO A 102 20.16 15.65 2.81
N LEU A 103 19.08 14.86 2.78
CA LEU A 103 19.17 13.46 2.36
C LEU A 103 19.43 13.51 0.87
N VAL A 104 20.62 13.07 0.44
CA VAL A 104 20.90 12.86 -0.98
C VAL A 104 20.02 11.68 -1.40
N PRO A 105 19.06 11.84 -2.32
CA PRO A 105 18.26 10.73 -2.79
C PRO A 105 19.19 9.72 -3.49
N ASP A 106 19.08 8.44 -3.13
CA ASP A 106 19.95 7.38 -3.68
C ASP A 106 19.76 7.19 -5.21
N ARG A 107 18.69 7.72 -5.80
CA ARG A 107 18.39 7.68 -7.24
C ARG A 107 18.30 9.10 -7.78
N GLU A 108 19.35 9.53 -8.49
CA GLU A 108 19.51 10.91 -8.96
C GLU A 108 18.59 11.31 -10.14
N TYR A 109 17.93 10.35 -10.80
CA TYR A 109 17.25 10.57 -12.09
C TYR A 109 15.83 9.95 -12.21
N LEU A 110 15.15 9.68 -11.09
CA LEU A 110 13.71 9.34 -11.06
C LEU A 110 12.89 10.49 -10.46
#